data_AF-A0AAE2Y2Y9-F1
#
_entry.id   AF-A0AAE2Y2Y9-F1
#
_cell.length_a   1.000
_cell.length_b   1.000
_cell.length_c   1.000
_cell.angle_alpha   90.00
_cell.angle_beta   90.00
_cell.angle_gamma   90.00
#
_symmetry.space_group_name_H-M   'P 1'
#
loop_
_entity.id
_entity.type
_entity.pdbx_description
1 polymer ?
#
loop_
_entity_poly.entity_id
_entity_poly.type
_entity_poly.pdbx_seq_one_letter_code
_entity_poly.pdbx_strand_id
1 'polypeptide(L)'
;MSSKDIERCESKLEDAENTARIGDFGKAARKYAEAVELCMNLGWEKEAQEALLLSYLYPCNQDVKDKKDLLETGSLRKFLENASRLPPMKVTAYMPGGLFGEFDTARLLTEVRGILYMHLGLTSPNAVDAVKLLEAAYDHFLEIGDAPLIFSRYVSCLKRRTTGNNAALECEGHIEFIKARQFMEIEPPKATENLIVAARAYRAARLYDVAKSVNNRIQELRATRKCWMCGREIQSADHFKIVKADVGSYFENLLRQRNEDMRVIDGASRIALCNPCYSAIFYEADRIARGYHNIAMQAIAALEARIRQLEMAVRRY
;
A
#
# COMPACT_ATOMS: atom_id res chain seq x y z
N MET A 1 -35.38 43.94 6.65
CA MET A 1 -34.44 43.59 5.57
C MET A 1 -34.91 44.27 4.29
N SER A 2 -34.00 44.79 3.47
CA SER A 2 -34.37 45.48 2.22
C SER A 2 -34.71 44.45 1.12
N SER A 3 -35.77 44.68 0.34
CA SER A 3 -36.12 43.85 -0.84
C SER A 3 -34.93 43.69 -1.79
N LYS A 4 -34.07 44.71 -1.88
CA LYS A 4 -32.86 44.71 -2.72
C LYS A 4 -31.79 43.71 -2.26
N ASP A 5 -31.68 43.46 -0.96
CA ASP A 5 -30.66 42.53 -0.44
C ASP A 5 -31.07 41.08 -0.66
N ILE A 6 -32.38 40.80 -0.59
CA ILE A 6 -32.98 39.50 -0.93
C ILE A 6 -32.76 39.20 -2.42
N GLU A 7 -33.20 40.10 -3.31
CA GLU A 7 -33.01 39.94 -4.77
C GLU A 7 -31.54 39.75 -5.15
N ARG A 8 -30.63 40.48 -4.50
CA ARG A 8 -29.19 40.34 -4.73
C ARG A 8 -28.66 38.97 -4.29
N CYS A 9 -29.13 38.43 -3.17
CA CYS A 9 -28.71 37.12 -2.67
C CYS A 9 -29.22 35.99 -3.58
N GLU A 10 -30.50 36.01 -3.94
CA GLU A 10 -31.12 35.04 -4.86
C GLU A 10 -30.41 35.05 -6.21
N SER A 11 -30.18 36.24 -6.79
CA SER A 11 -29.47 36.38 -8.05
C SER A 11 -28.04 35.81 -7.99
N LYS A 12 -27.32 35.98 -6.88
CA LYS A 12 -25.99 35.40 -6.70
C LYS A 12 -26.01 33.87 -6.62
N LEU A 13 -26.96 33.31 -5.87
CA LEU A 13 -27.12 31.85 -5.76
C LEU A 13 -27.49 31.24 -7.11
N GLU A 14 -28.42 31.86 -7.83
CA GLU A 14 -28.82 31.44 -9.17
C GLU A 14 -27.65 31.51 -10.18
N ASP A 15 -26.88 32.59 -10.15
CA ASP A 15 -25.69 32.75 -10.99
C ASP A 15 -24.60 31.71 -10.66
N ALA A 16 -24.41 31.37 -9.39
CA ALA A 16 -23.50 30.31 -8.96
C ALA A 16 -23.94 28.94 -9.49
N GLU A 17 -25.22 28.62 -9.36
CA GLU A 17 -25.84 27.37 -9.83
C GLU A 17 -25.76 27.26 -11.36
N ASN A 18 -26.10 28.33 -12.09
CA ASN A 18 -25.98 28.37 -13.55
C ASN A 18 -24.52 28.21 -14.01
N THR A 19 -23.56 28.75 -13.25
CA THR A 19 -22.13 28.57 -13.52
C THR A 19 -21.70 27.12 -13.30
N ALA A 20 -22.23 26.45 -12.28
CA ALA A 20 -21.98 25.03 -12.04
C ALA A 20 -22.59 24.15 -13.17
N ARG A 21 -23.80 24.49 -13.64
CA ARG A 21 -24.51 23.79 -14.73
C ARG A 21 -23.75 23.80 -16.06
N ILE A 22 -23.07 24.90 -16.39
CA ILE A 22 -22.21 24.97 -17.58
C ILE A 22 -20.82 24.34 -17.37
N GLY A 23 -20.56 23.78 -16.18
CA GLY A 23 -19.36 23.02 -15.86
C GLY A 23 -18.15 23.88 -15.49
N ASP A 24 -18.30 25.16 -15.17
CA ASP A 24 -17.22 26.02 -14.66
C ASP A 24 -17.18 25.96 -13.13
N PHE A 25 -16.77 24.80 -12.61
CA PHE A 25 -16.79 24.50 -11.18
C PHE A 25 -15.87 25.42 -10.36
N GLY A 26 -14.71 25.82 -10.91
CA GLY A 26 -13.82 26.76 -10.24
C GLY A 26 -14.45 28.15 -10.05
N LYS A 27 -15.19 28.66 -11.04
CA LYS A 27 -15.91 29.92 -10.92
C LYS A 27 -17.16 29.79 -10.04
N ALA A 28 -17.89 28.69 -10.17
CA ALA A 28 -19.05 28.41 -9.31
C ALA A 28 -18.65 28.41 -7.83
N ALA A 29 -17.56 27.73 -7.47
CA ALA A 29 -17.05 27.68 -6.11
C ALA A 29 -16.84 29.08 -5.49
N ARG A 30 -16.23 30.00 -6.25
CA ARG A 30 -16.03 31.39 -5.81
C ARG A 30 -17.34 32.13 -5.62
N LYS A 31 -18.30 31.96 -6.54
CA LYS A 31 -19.62 32.61 -6.45
C LYS A 31 -20.40 32.12 -5.23
N TYR A 32 -20.36 30.83 -4.93
CA TYR A 32 -20.96 30.29 -3.70
C TYR A 32 -20.29 30.84 -2.45
N ALA A 33 -18.95 30.92 -2.41
CA ALA A 33 -18.23 31.51 -1.29
C ALA A 33 -18.64 32.96 -1.02
N GLU A 34 -18.82 33.78 -2.07
CA GLU A 34 -19.31 35.15 -1.95
C GLU A 34 -20.79 35.23 -1.53
N ALA A 35 -21.60 34.22 -1.81
CA ALA A 35 -23.01 34.18 -1.43
C ALA A 35 -23.21 33.87 0.07
N VAL A 36 -22.26 33.18 0.71
CA VAL A 36 -22.33 32.80 2.14
C VAL A 36 -22.60 34.02 3.04
N GLU A 37 -21.80 35.08 2.90
CA GLU A 37 -21.96 36.28 3.75
C GLU A 37 -23.31 36.97 3.52
N LEU A 38 -23.81 36.98 2.28
CA LEU A 38 -25.11 37.54 1.96
C LEU A 38 -26.24 36.73 2.60
N CYS A 39 -26.19 35.40 2.50
CA CYS A 39 -27.17 34.52 3.14
C CYS A 39 -27.17 34.70 4.66
N MET A 40 -25.98 34.74 5.29
CA MET A 40 -25.86 34.92 6.74
C MET A 40 -26.43 36.26 7.20
N ASN A 41 -26.17 37.35 6.47
CA ASN A 41 -26.72 38.68 6.78
C ASN A 41 -28.26 38.73 6.66
N LEU A 42 -28.85 37.84 5.87
CA LEU A 42 -30.30 37.70 5.71
C LEU A 42 -30.93 36.71 6.69
N GLY A 43 -30.14 36.03 7.53
CA GLY A 43 -30.62 34.95 8.40
C GLY A 43 -30.95 33.65 7.67
N TRP A 44 -30.49 33.49 6.42
CA TRP A 44 -30.67 32.29 5.60
C TRP A 44 -29.58 31.28 5.91
N GLU A 45 -29.59 30.76 7.14
CA GLU A 45 -28.52 29.91 7.67
C GLU A 45 -28.34 28.62 6.86
N LYS A 46 -29.44 28.02 6.41
CA LYS A 46 -29.40 26.78 5.63
C LYS A 46 -28.74 27.01 4.27
N GLU A 47 -29.16 28.03 3.55
CA GLU A 47 -28.64 28.41 2.24
C GLU A 47 -27.17 28.84 2.34
N ALA A 48 -26.80 29.53 3.42
CA ALA A 48 -25.40 29.87 3.71
C ALA A 48 -24.54 28.61 3.89
N GLN A 49 -25.04 27.62 4.63
CA GLN A 49 -24.34 26.36 4.85
C GLN A 49 -24.23 25.51 3.58
N GLU A 50 -25.29 25.45 2.77
CA GLU A 50 -25.28 24.79 1.47
C GLU A 50 -24.26 25.46 0.52
N ALA A 51 -24.31 26.80 0.40
CA ALA A 51 -23.35 27.55 -0.40
C ALA A 51 -21.91 27.32 0.09
N LEU A 52 -21.69 27.31 1.40
CA LEU A 52 -20.38 27.04 1.98
C LEU A 52 -19.88 25.65 1.59
N LEU A 53 -20.72 24.61 1.70
CA LEU A 53 -20.34 23.26 1.28
C LEU A 53 -19.98 23.19 -0.20
N LEU A 54 -20.82 23.76 -1.06
CA LEU A 54 -20.63 23.74 -2.52
C LEU A 54 -19.34 24.48 -2.92
N SER A 55 -18.99 25.54 -2.20
CA SER A 55 -17.72 26.26 -2.40
C SER A 55 -16.48 25.39 -2.17
N TYR A 56 -16.59 24.34 -1.34
CA TYR A 56 -15.50 23.38 -1.09
C TYR A 56 -15.59 22.11 -1.92
N LEU A 57 -16.80 21.70 -2.32
CA LEU A 57 -17.01 20.53 -3.17
C LEU A 57 -16.62 20.79 -4.63
N TYR A 58 -16.97 21.93 -5.20
CA TYR A 58 -16.72 22.24 -6.61
C TYR A 58 -15.24 22.37 -7.01
N PRO A 59 -14.29 22.76 -6.13
CA PRO A 59 -12.88 22.53 -6.37
C PRO A 59 -12.53 21.07 -6.67
N CYS A 60 -13.14 20.10 -5.96
CA CYS A 60 -12.94 18.67 -6.26
C CYS A 60 -13.45 18.33 -7.67
N ASN A 61 -14.63 18.85 -8.06
CA ASN A 61 -15.14 18.65 -9.42
C ASN A 61 -14.23 19.26 -10.49
N GLN A 62 -13.64 20.43 -10.21
CA GLN A 62 -12.70 21.07 -11.11
C GLN A 62 -11.43 20.22 -11.29
N ASP A 63 -10.87 19.69 -10.20
CA ASP A 63 -9.71 18.80 -10.27
C ASP A 63 -10.02 17.53 -11.06
N VAL A 64 -11.20 16.94 -10.86
CA VAL A 64 -11.66 15.78 -11.66
C VAL A 64 -11.80 16.14 -13.13
N LYS A 65 -12.38 17.30 -13.46
CA LYS A 65 -12.50 17.80 -14.84
C LYS A 65 -11.13 17.98 -15.50
N ASP A 66 -10.16 18.45 -14.71
CA ASP A 66 -8.77 18.64 -15.13
C ASP A 66 -7.95 17.32 -15.12
N LYS A 67 -8.56 16.18 -14.78
CA LYS A 67 -7.92 14.86 -14.64
C LYS A 67 -6.79 14.83 -13.60
N LYS A 68 -6.88 15.62 -12.53
CA LYS A 68 -5.94 15.64 -11.41
C LYS A 68 -6.39 14.68 -10.32
N ASP A 69 -5.44 14.08 -9.60
CA ASP A 69 -5.75 13.31 -8.40
C ASP A 69 -6.12 14.26 -7.24
N LEU A 70 -7.25 13.96 -6.60
CA LEU A 70 -7.80 14.79 -5.52
C LEU A 70 -6.96 14.76 -4.24
N LEU A 71 -6.19 13.70 -4.02
CA LEU A 71 -5.25 13.59 -2.90
C LEU A 71 -4.00 14.42 -3.17
N GLU A 72 -3.47 14.39 -4.39
CA GLU A 72 -2.26 15.15 -4.77
C GLU A 72 -2.50 16.66 -4.76
N THR A 73 -3.66 17.10 -5.24
CA THR A 73 -4.08 18.51 -5.21
C THR A 73 -4.50 18.99 -3.82
N GLY A 74 -4.82 18.04 -2.92
CA GLY A 74 -5.30 18.30 -1.57
C GLY A 74 -6.74 18.83 -1.50
N SER A 75 -7.52 18.78 -2.59
CA SER A 75 -8.90 19.28 -2.60
C SER A 75 -9.82 18.49 -1.68
N LEU A 76 -9.66 17.16 -1.57
CA LEU A 76 -10.40 16.35 -0.59
C LEU A 76 -10.09 16.73 0.86
N ARG A 77 -8.82 17.01 1.16
CA ARG A 77 -8.40 17.45 2.49
C ARG A 77 -9.03 18.80 2.84
N LYS A 78 -8.95 19.76 1.92
CA LYS A 78 -9.58 21.08 2.09
C LYS A 78 -11.09 20.96 2.24
N PHE A 79 -11.74 20.07 1.49
CA PHE A 79 -13.16 19.78 1.63
C PHE A 79 -13.48 19.32 3.06
N LEU A 80 -12.76 18.32 3.58
CA LEU A 80 -13.02 17.81 4.93
C LEU A 80 -12.75 18.83 6.04
N GLU A 81 -11.62 19.54 5.97
CA GLU A 81 -11.22 20.54 6.99
C GLU A 81 -12.32 21.59 7.19
N ASN A 82 -12.94 22.03 6.10
CA ASN A 82 -13.94 23.08 6.15
C ASN A 82 -15.39 22.57 6.31
N ALA A 83 -15.68 21.34 5.87
CA ALA A 83 -17.02 20.77 5.97
C ALA A 83 -17.36 20.20 7.36
N SER A 84 -16.36 20.01 8.23
CA SER A 84 -16.56 19.60 9.64
C SER A 84 -17.43 20.56 10.46
N ARG A 85 -17.67 21.78 9.97
CA ARG A 85 -18.47 22.84 10.61
C ARG A 85 -19.94 22.85 10.17
N LEU A 86 -20.35 21.94 9.30
CA LEU A 86 -21.69 21.91 8.71
C LEU A 86 -22.57 20.89 9.43
N PRO A 87 -23.86 21.20 9.69
CA PRO A 87 -24.79 20.22 10.22
C PRO A 87 -25.10 19.14 9.16
N PRO A 88 -25.57 17.96 9.59
CA PRO A 88 -26.12 16.97 8.67
C PRO A 88 -27.27 17.57 7.87
N MET A 89 -27.16 17.57 6.55
CA MET A 89 -28.16 18.11 5.64
C MET A 89 -28.13 17.35 4.32
N LYS A 90 -29.15 17.58 3.50
CA LYS A 90 -29.15 17.12 2.11
C LYS A 90 -28.84 18.30 1.20
N VAL A 91 -27.91 18.10 0.28
CA VAL A 91 -27.47 19.13 -0.65
C VAL A 91 -27.73 18.70 -2.08
N THR A 92 -28.25 19.62 -2.88
CA THR A 92 -28.35 19.42 -4.33
C THR A 92 -27.05 19.87 -4.97
N ALA A 93 -26.33 18.96 -5.60
CA ALA A 93 -25.00 19.24 -6.12
C ALA A 93 -24.68 18.43 -7.39
N TYR A 94 -23.73 18.93 -8.17
CA TYR A 94 -23.00 18.12 -9.13
C TYR A 94 -21.87 17.38 -8.42
N MET A 95 -21.78 16.07 -8.59
CA MET A 95 -20.69 15.25 -8.09
C MET A 95 -19.63 14.98 -9.15
N PRO A 96 -18.40 14.57 -8.73
CA PRO A 96 -17.41 14.04 -9.65
C PRO A 96 -18.02 12.97 -10.58
N GLY A 97 -17.85 13.16 -11.89
CA GLY A 97 -18.49 12.32 -12.90
C GLY A 97 -19.78 12.86 -13.50
N GLY A 98 -20.21 14.07 -13.11
CA GLY A 98 -21.35 14.76 -13.71
C GLY A 98 -22.71 14.29 -13.21
N LEU A 99 -22.74 13.56 -12.09
CA LEU A 99 -23.98 13.15 -11.45
C LEU A 99 -24.60 14.34 -10.70
N PHE A 100 -25.74 14.82 -11.18
CA PHE A 100 -26.54 15.81 -10.47
C PHE A 100 -27.59 15.10 -9.61
N GLY A 101 -27.74 15.54 -8.37
CA GLY A 101 -28.74 14.98 -7.47
C GLY A 101 -28.64 15.53 -6.06
N GLU A 102 -29.45 14.97 -5.18
CA GLU A 102 -29.48 15.30 -3.77
C GLU A 102 -28.65 14.28 -2.98
N PHE A 103 -27.70 14.77 -2.18
CA PHE A 103 -26.74 13.95 -1.44
C PHE A 103 -26.72 14.32 0.05
N ASP A 104 -26.60 13.31 0.90
CA ASP A 104 -26.45 13.49 2.34
C ASP A 104 -25.01 13.91 2.67
N THR A 105 -24.84 15.06 3.33
CA THR A 105 -23.51 15.57 3.72
C THR A 105 -22.76 14.62 4.63
N ALA A 106 -23.44 13.92 5.54
CA ALA A 106 -22.80 12.93 6.40
C ALA A 106 -22.18 11.80 5.54
N ARG A 107 -22.92 11.31 4.54
CA ARG A 107 -22.43 10.27 3.62
C ARG A 107 -21.19 10.72 2.84
N LEU A 108 -21.14 11.98 2.40
CA LEU A 108 -19.97 12.54 1.70
C LEU A 108 -18.76 12.62 2.62
N LEU A 109 -18.95 13.14 3.82
CA LEU A 109 -17.88 13.31 4.79
C LEU A 109 -17.33 11.97 5.27
N THR A 110 -18.18 10.98 5.47
CA THR A 110 -17.76 9.60 5.80
C THR A 110 -16.88 9.03 4.68
N GLU A 111 -17.22 9.24 3.41
CA GLU A 111 -16.38 8.78 2.29
C GLU A 111 -15.01 9.46 2.27
N VAL A 112 -15.00 10.79 2.39
CA VAL A 112 -13.76 11.55 2.33
C VAL A 112 -12.85 11.21 3.52
N ARG A 113 -13.41 10.99 4.72
CA ARG A 113 -12.66 10.49 5.88
C ARG A 113 -12.06 9.12 5.60
N GLY A 114 -12.86 8.16 5.11
CA GLY A 114 -12.36 6.84 4.74
C GLY A 114 -11.20 6.89 3.76
N ILE A 115 -11.33 7.72 2.71
CA ILE A 115 -10.28 7.94 1.70
C ILE A 115 -9.00 8.50 2.31
N LEU A 116 -9.11 9.56 3.11
CA LEU A 116 -7.95 10.23 3.70
C LEU A 116 -7.23 9.32 4.70
N TYR A 117 -7.98 8.62 5.56
CA TYR A 117 -7.39 7.68 6.51
C TYR A 117 -6.74 6.48 5.80
N MET A 118 -7.36 5.95 4.74
CA MET A 118 -6.75 4.89 3.95
C MET A 118 -5.45 5.35 3.32
N HIS A 119 -5.42 6.54 2.71
CA HIS A 119 -4.21 7.10 2.12
C HIS A 119 -3.09 7.29 3.16
N LEU A 120 -3.42 7.90 4.30
CA LEU A 120 -2.46 8.09 5.40
C LEU A 120 -1.95 6.76 5.95
N GLY A 121 -2.83 5.76 6.10
CA GLY A 121 -2.45 4.43 6.56
C GLY A 121 -1.52 3.71 5.58
N LEU A 122 -1.79 3.78 4.28
CA LEU A 122 -0.96 3.17 3.23
C LEU A 122 0.41 3.84 3.07
N THR A 123 0.52 5.13 3.39
CA THR A 123 1.77 5.90 3.28
C THR A 123 2.53 6.01 4.61
N SER A 124 1.96 5.52 5.71
CA SER A 124 2.56 5.62 7.03
C SER A 124 3.86 4.81 7.12
N PRO A 125 4.98 5.41 7.58
CA PRO A 125 6.23 4.69 7.81
C PRO A 125 6.17 3.81 9.07
N ASN A 126 5.23 4.07 9.99
CA ASN A 126 5.06 3.35 11.23
C ASN A 126 3.91 2.33 11.10
N ALA A 127 4.22 1.05 11.33
CA ALA A 127 3.25 -0.04 11.23
C ALA A 127 2.08 0.07 12.22
N VAL A 128 2.33 0.57 13.45
CA VAL A 128 1.30 0.73 14.47
C VAL A 128 0.31 1.83 14.06
N ASP A 129 0.84 2.97 13.59
CA ASP A 129 0.01 4.08 13.12
C ASP A 129 -0.72 3.71 11.83
N ALA A 130 -0.06 2.98 10.93
CA ALA A 130 -0.65 2.48 9.69
C ALA A 130 -1.89 1.62 9.97
N VAL A 131 -1.80 0.67 10.91
CA VAL A 131 -2.93 -0.19 11.31
C VAL A 131 -4.08 0.64 11.87
N LYS A 132 -3.82 1.54 12.81
CA LYS A 132 -4.87 2.40 13.41
C LYS A 132 -5.60 3.25 12.37
N LEU A 133 -4.85 3.84 11.44
CA LEU A 133 -5.42 4.66 10.36
C LEU A 133 -6.26 3.80 9.40
N LEU A 134 -5.80 2.61 9.06
CA LEU A 134 -6.56 1.69 8.21
C LEU A 134 -7.80 1.13 8.92
N GLU A 135 -7.76 0.92 10.24
CA GLU A 135 -8.93 0.54 11.04
C GLU A 135 -9.98 1.66 11.04
N ALA A 136 -9.56 2.92 11.23
CA ALA A 136 -10.48 4.06 11.11
C ALA A 136 -11.07 4.19 9.68
N ALA A 137 -10.27 3.92 8.65
CA ALA A 137 -10.76 3.89 7.27
C ALA A 137 -11.77 2.75 7.05
N TYR A 138 -11.49 1.57 7.59
CA TYR A 138 -12.37 0.40 7.54
C TYR A 138 -13.76 0.73 8.10
N ASP A 139 -13.82 1.33 9.29
CA ASP A 139 -15.09 1.66 9.95
C ASP A 139 -15.93 2.63 9.11
N HIS A 140 -15.31 3.68 8.56
CA HIS A 140 -16.01 4.62 7.68
C HIS A 140 -16.51 3.96 6.39
N PHE A 141 -15.74 3.07 5.80
CA PHE A 141 -16.18 2.35 4.60
C PHE A 141 -17.25 1.30 4.89
N LEU A 142 -17.26 0.72 6.08
CA LEU A 142 -18.30 -0.21 6.52
C LEU A 142 -19.63 0.52 6.76
N GLU A 143 -19.59 1.74 7.33
CA GLU A 143 -20.76 2.61 7.50
C GLU A 143 -21.45 2.91 6.15
N ILE A 144 -20.66 3.01 5.08
CA ILE A 144 -21.16 3.20 3.71
C ILE A 144 -21.84 1.94 3.16
N GLY A 145 -21.33 0.76 3.52
CA GLY A 145 -21.87 -0.53 3.08
C GLY A 145 -21.78 -0.76 1.58
N ASP A 146 -22.86 -1.27 0.99
CA ASP A 146 -22.93 -1.59 -0.45
C ASP A 146 -23.20 -0.38 -1.36
N ALA A 147 -23.36 0.82 -0.78
CA ALA A 147 -23.56 2.03 -1.57
C ALA A 147 -22.33 2.33 -2.45
N PRO A 148 -22.53 2.85 -3.67
CA PRO A 148 -21.43 3.21 -4.55
C PRO A 148 -20.59 4.34 -3.95
N LEU A 149 -19.29 4.28 -4.17
CA LEU A 149 -18.36 5.35 -3.80
C LEU A 149 -18.35 6.43 -4.88
N ILE A 150 -18.51 7.68 -4.46
CA ILE A 150 -18.60 8.86 -5.31
C ILE A 150 -17.21 9.25 -5.85
N PHE A 151 -16.20 9.20 -4.99
CA PHE A 151 -14.85 9.68 -5.29
C PHE A 151 -13.91 8.58 -5.77
N SER A 152 -14.28 7.30 -5.66
CA SER A 152 -13.36 6.17 -5.85
C SER A 152 -12.64 6.13 -7.20
N ARG A 153 -13.32 6.57 -8.27
CA ARG A 153 -12.74 6.60 -9.64
C ARG A 153 -11.72 7.73 -9.85
N TYR A 154 -11.68 8.70 -8.95
CA TYR A 154 -10.90 9.93 -9.06
C TYR A 154 -9.77 10.01 -8.04
N VAL A 155 -9.63 8.96 -7.23
CA VAL A 155 -8.61 8.86 -6.19
C VAL A 155 -7.79 7.60 -6.45
N SER A 156 -6.47 7.78 -6.57
CA SER A 156 -5.53 6.69 -6.87
C SER A 156 -5.64 5.49 -5.93
N CYS A 157 -5.78 5.71 -4.62
CA CYS A 157 -5.86 4.62 -3.64
C CYS A 157 -7.14 3.78 -3.74
N LEU A 158 -8.18 4.25 -4.43
CA LEU A 158 -9.47 3.56 -4.58
C LEU A 158 -9.83 3.24 -6.04
N LYS A 159 -8.94 3.47 -6.99
CA LYS A 159 -9.22 3.51 -8.44
C LYS A 159 -9.91 2.26 -9.01
N ARG A 160 -9.91 1.14 -8.28
CA ARG A 160 -10.55 -0.14 -8.64
C ARG A 160 -11.80 -0.50 -7.81
N ARG A 161 -12.25 0.37 -6.91
CA ARG A 161 -13.32 0.08 -5.94
C ARG A 161 -14.64 0.73 -6.31
N THR A 162 -15.71 -0.04 -6.10
CA THR A 162 -17.07 0.36 -6.47
C THR A 162 -17.95 0.69 -5.27
N THR A 163 -17.74 0.06 -4.12
CA THR A 163 -18.60 0.21 -2.92
C THR A 163 -17.78 0.36 -1.64
N GLY A 164 -18.43 0.85 -0.57
CA GLY A 164 -17.84 0.94 0.77
C GLY A 164 -17.33 -0.41 1.26
N ASN A 165 -18.14 -1.46 1.18
CA ASN A 165 -17.75 -2.82 1.56
C ASN A 165 -16.49 -3.30 0.82
N ASN A 166 -16.31 -2.98 -0.47
CA ASN A 166 -15.09 -3.35 -1.17
C ASN A 166 -13.85 -2.59 -0.67
N ALA A 167 -13.99 -1.31 -0.31
CA ALA A 167 -12.91 -0.51 0.25
C ALA A 167 -12.57 -0.96 1.69
N ALA A 168 -13.58 -1.28 2.52
CA ALA A 168 -13.38 -1.82 3.85
C ALA A 168 -12.59 -3.14 3.81
N LEU A 169 -12.98 -4.09 2.95
CA LEU A 169 -12.26 -5.37 2.80
C LEU A 169 -10.82 -5.18 2.31
N GLU A 170 -10.53 -4.15 1.52
CA GLU A 170 -9.16 -3.80 1.17
C GLU A 170 -8.37 -3.29 2.38
N CYS A 171 -8.96 -2.41 3.19
CA CYS A 171 -8.35 -1.97 4.45
C CYS A 171 -8.04 -3.16 5.37
N GLU A 172 -8.97 -4.10 5.54
CA GLU A 172 -8.75 -5.35 6.30
C GLU A 172 -7.56 -6.14 5.74
N GLY A 173 -7.50 -6.29 4.41
CA GLY A 173 -6.37 -6.94 3.74
C GLY A 173 -5.02 -6.30 4.07
N HIS A 174 -4.96 -4.96 4.07
CA HIS A 174 -3.75 -4.22 4.41
C HIS A 174 -3.38 -4.33 5.89
N ILE A 175 -4.36 -4.22 6.80
CA ILE A 175 -4.17 -4.36 8.25
C ILE A 175 -3.51 -5.70 8.56
N GLU A 176 -4.10 -6.80 8.08
CA GLU A 176 -3.62 -8.14 8.38
C GLU A 176 -2.28 -8.44 7.72
N PHE A 177 -2.03 -7.88 6.52
CA PHE A 177 -0.72 -7.98 5.90
C PHE A 177 0.37 -7.25 6.71
N ILE A 178 0.08 -6.06 7.24
CA ILE A 178 1.02 -5.31 8.08
C ILE A 178 1.30 -6.07 9.39
N LYS A 179 0.26 -6.59 10.04
CA LYS A 179 0.41 -7.45 11.23
C LYS A 179 1.26 -8.69 10.93
N ALA A 180 1.04 -9.35 9.80
CA ALA A 180 1.81 -10.52 9.40
C ALA A 180 3.31 -10.23 9.27
N ARG A 181 3.68 -9.08 8.70
CA ARG A 181 5.10 -8.69 8.51
C ARG A 181 5.89 -8.63 9.81
N GLN A 182 5.24 -8.31 10.92
CA GLN A 182 5.90 -8.25 12.23
C GLN A 182 6.31 -9.64 12.75
N PHE A 183 5.65 -10.70 12.28
CA PHE A 183 5.89 -12.07 12.73
C PHE A 183 6.67 -12.92 11.72
N MET A 184 6.92 -12.45 10.48
CA MET A 184 7.49 -13.29 9.42
C MET A 184 8.84 -13.94 9.80
N GLU A 185 9.71 -13.21 10.50
CA GLU A 185 11.04 -13.69 10.91
C GLU A 185 11.06 -14.35 12.30
N ILE A 186 10.05 -14.06 13.13
CA ILE A 186 10.03 -14.45 14.55
C ILE A 186 9.14 -15.68 14.75
N GLU A 187 7.93 -15.64 14.18
CA GLU A 187 6.89 -16.66 14.30
C GLU A 187 6.19 -16.88 12.93
N PRO A 188 6.83 -17.57 11.97
CA PRO A 188 6.26 -17.84 10.65
C PRO A 188 4.85 -18.46 10.65
N PRO A 189 4.46 -19.36 11.58
CA PRO A 189 3.09 -19.84 11.69
C PRO A 189 2.07 -18.71 11.92
N LYS A 190 2.35 -17.82 12.87
CA LYS A 190 1.47 -16.69 13.20
C LYS A 190 1.39 -15.67 12.07
N ALA A 191 2.52 -15.42 11.39
CA ALA A 191 2.51 -14.62 10.17
C ALA A 191 1.61 -15.23 9.09
N THR A 192 1.65 -16.55 8.93
CA THR A 192 0.83 -17.28 7.96
C THR A 192 -0.67 -17.13 8.23
N GLU A 193 -1.09 -17.19 9.49
CA GLU A 193 -2.50 -17.00 9.89
C GLU A 193 -3.03 -15.64 9.43
N ASN A 194 -2.32 -14.56 9.74
CA ASN A 194 -2.68 -13.20 9.32
C ASN A 194 -2.70 -13.06 7.78
N LEU A 195 -1.72 -13.65 7.07
CA LEU A 195 -1.72 -13.60 5.60
C LEU A 195 -2.90 -14.33 4.97
N ILE A 196 -3.42 -15.41 5.57
CA ILE A 196 -4.62 -16.10 5.07
C ILE A 196 -5.83 -15.16 5.13
N VAL A 197 -5.99 -14.44 6.24
CA VAL A 197 -7.05 -13.44 6.40
C VAL A 197 -6.86 -12.33 5.37
N ALA A 198 -5.63 -11.80 5.24
CA ALA A 198 -5.31 -10.78 4.25
C ALA A 198 -5.66 -11.21 2.81
N ALA A 199 -5.25 -12.42 2.41
CA ALA A 199 -5.52 -12.96 1.08
C ALA A 199 -7.02 -13.14 0.80
N ARG A 200 -7.79 -13.55 1.82
CA ARG A 200 -9.26 -13.65 1.72
C ARG A 200 -9.88 -12.27 1.54
N ALA A 201 -9.48 -11.30 2.35
CA ALA A 201 -9.98 -9.94 2.31
C ALA A 201 -9.69 -9.26 0.96
N TYR A 202 -8.45 -9.35 0.46
CA TYR A 202 -8.08 -8.87 -0.88
C TYR A 202 -8.90 -9.53 -1.99
N ARG A 203 -9.13 -10.85 -1.92
CA ARG A 203 -9.96 -11.55 -2.91
C ARG A 203 -11.41 -11.03 -2.87
N ALA A 204 -11.97 -10.83 -1.69
CA ALA A 204 -13.32 -10.29 -1.51
C ALA A 204 -13.42 -8.83 -1.99
N ALA A 205 -12.37 -8.03 -1.85
CA ALA A 205 -12.21 -6.69 -2.40
C ALA A 205 -11.92 -6.66 -3.92
N ARG A 206 -11.92 -7.82 -4.60
CA ARG A 206 -11.63 -7.98 -6.04
C ARG A 206 -10.20 -7.60 -6.44
N LEU A 207 -9.24 -7.72 -5.52
CA LEU A 207 -7.80 -7.58 -5.73
C LEU A 207 -7.15 -8.95 -5.96
N TYR A 208 -7.48 -9.60 -7.06
CA TYR A 208 -7.02 -10.97 -7.34
C TYR A 208 -5.50 -11.08 -7.54
N ASP A 209 -4.88 -10.06 -8.13
CA ASP A 209 -3.45 -9.91 -8.31
C ASP A 209 -2.71 -9.83 -6.98
N VAL A 210 -3.17 -8.95 -6.09
CA VAL A 210 -2.61 -8.80 -4.74
C VAL A 210 -2.83 -10.07 -3.92
N ALA A 211 -4.06 -10.61 -3.93
CA ALA A 211 -4.38 -11.86 -3.24
C ALA A 211 -3.49 -13.02 -3.73
N LYS A 212 -3.19 -13.12 -5.03
CA LYS A 212 -2.29 -14.14 -5.58
C LYS A 212 -0.86 -13.95 -5.05
N SER A 213 -0.36 -12.71 -5.03
CA SER A 213 0.96 -12.40 -4.46
C SER A 213 1.06 -12.82 -2.98
N VAL A 214 0.04 -12.49 -2.17
CA VAL A 214 -0.03 -12.90 -0.76
C VAL A 214 -0.10 -14.43 -0.63
N ASN A 215 -0.86 -15.13 -1.49
CA ASN A 215 -0.90 -16.60 -1.47
C ASN A 215 0.45 -17.23 -1.80
N ASN A 216 1.23 -16.66 -2.73
CA ASN A 216 2.60 -17.14 -2.98
C ASN A 216 3.46 -17.00 -1.72
N ARG A 217 3.35 -15.86 -1.04
CA ARG A 217 4.07 -15.62 0.23
C ARG A 217 3.67 -16.60 1.33
N ILE A 218 2.38 -16.97 1.41
CA ILE A 218 1.90 -18.03 2.31
C ILE A 218 2.59 -19.37 2.02
N GLN A 219 2.74 -19.74 0.74
CA GLN A 219 3.42 -20.99 0.37
C GLN A 219 4.90 -20.96 0.77
N GLU A 220 5.58 -19.83 0.58
CA GLU A 220 6.96 -19.65 1.01
C GLU A 220 7.11 -19.80 2.53
N LEU A 221 6.25 -19.15 3.33
CA LEU A 221 6.29 -19.24 4.79
C LEU A 221 5.90 -20.63 5.33
N ARG A 222 5.05 -21.36 4.60
CA ARG A 222 4.69 -22.75 4.93
C ARG A 222 5.74 -23.76 4.48
N ALA A 223 6.70 -23.37 3.67
CA ALA A 223 7.74 -24.28 3.22
C ALA A 223 8.53 -24.79 4.42
N THR A 224 8.49 -26.10 4.64
CA THR A 224 9.24 -26.78 5.69
C THR A 224 10.38 -27.58 5.07
N ARG A 225 11.54 -27.54 5.72
CA ARG A 225 12.72 -28.36 5.40
C ARG A 225 13.38 -28.84 6.68
N LYS A 226 14.19 -29.89 6.59
CA LYS A 226 15.07 -30.31 7.68
C LYS A 226 16.51 -30.04 7.27
N CYS A 227 17.29 -29.42 8.15
CA CYS A 227 18.68 -29.10 7.86
C CYS A 227 19.52 -30.37 7.73
N TRP A 228 20.26 -30.54 6.63
CA TRP A 228 21.19 -31.65 6.44
C TRP A 228 22.28 -31.71 7.51
N MET A 229 22.77 -30.54 7.93
CA MET A 229 23.92 -30.45 8.82
C MET A 229 23.54 -30.63 10.29
N CYS A 230 22.51 -29.92 10.76
CA CYS A 230 22.15 -29.89 12.19
C CYS A 230 20.86 -30.66 12.53
N GLY A 231 20.16 -31.19 11.53
CA GLY A 231 18.95 -31.99 11.72
C GLY A 231 17.72 -31.21 12.22
N ARG A 232 17.81 -29.90 12.45
CA ARG A 232 16.67 -29.07 12.89
C ARG A 232 15.65 -28.91 11.77
N GLU A 233 14.37 -28.96 12.12
CA GLU A 233 13.29 -28.54 11.23
C GLU A 233 13.27 -27.02 11.12
N ILE A 234 13.04 -26.53 9.91
CA ILE A 234 13.06 -25.13 9.54
C ILE A 234 11.77 -24.87 8.78
N GLN A 235 11.06 -23.83 9.18
CA GLN A 235 9.90 -23.31 8.48
C GLN A 235 10.27 -21.98 7.81
N SER A 236 9.59 -21.65 6.72
CA SER A 236 9.85 -20.53 5.82
C SER A 236 11.04 -20.74 4.88
N ALA A 237 10.78 -20.52 3.58
CA ALA A 237 11.78 -20.49 2.51
C ALA A 237 12.89 -19.45 2.74
N ASP A 238 12.66 -18.44 3.57
CA ASP A 238 13.66 -17.41 3.86
C ASP A 238 14.75 -17.91 4.82
N HIS A 239 14.47 -18.96 5.59
CA HIS A 239 15.33 -19.45 6.66
C HIS A 239 16.22 -20.64 6.27
N PHE A 240 16.12 -21.10 5.02
CA PHE A 240 16.98 -22.15 4.50
C PHE A 240 17.51 -21.84 3.10
N LYS A 241 18.59 -22.52 2.73
CA LYS A 241 19.17 -22.52 1.38
C LYS A 241 19.17 -23.95 0.85
N ILE A 242 18.77 -24.09 -0.41
CA ILE A 242 18.97 -25.32 -1.17
C ILE A 242 20.32 -25.22 -1.86
N VAL A 243 21.26 -26.10 -1.49
CA VAL A 243 22.62 -26.10 -2.03
C VAL A 243 22.91 -27.39 -2.77
N LYS A 244 23.79 -27.31 -3.77
CA LYS A 244 24.25 -28.48 -4.50
C LYS A 244 25.11 -29.35 -3.58
N ALA A 245 24.81 -30.65 -3.54
CA ALA A 245 25.60 -31.65 -2.83
C ALA A 245 25.52 -32.97 -3.59
N ASP A 246 26.59 -33.75 -3.55
CA ASP A 246 26.61 -35.10 -4.13
C ASP A 246 25.94 -36.07 -3.15
N VAL A 247 24.61 -36.18 -3.26
CA VAL A 247 23.82 -37.10 -2.45
C VAL A 247 23.70 -38.40 -3.24
N GLY A 248 24.71 -39.26 -3.11
CA GLY A 248 24.70 -40.57 -3.74
C GLY A 248 23.54 -41.45 -3.24
N SER A 249 23.17 -42.46 -4.03
CA SER A 249 22.05 -43.38 -3.75
C SER A 249 22.15 -44.10 -2.40
N TYR A 250 23.37 -44.30 -1.89
CA TYR A 250 23.61 -44.84 -0.54
C TYR A 250 22.94 -43.99 0.56
N PHE A 251 23.09 -42.66 0.51
CA PHE A 251 22.55 -41.77 1.55
C PHE A 251 21.03 -41.63 1.44
N GLU A 252 20.49 -41.59 0.22
CA GLU A 252 19.04 -41.63 0.02
C GLU A 252 18.43 -42.92 0.61
N ASN A 253 19.05 -44.07 0.35
CA ASN A 253 18.60 -45.35 0.89
C ASN A 253 18.73 -45.41 2.41
N LEU A 254 19.81 -44.85 2.97
CA LEU A 254 20.02 -44.82 4.42
C LEU A 254 18.92 -44.02 5.13
N LEU A 255 18.56 -42.84 4.61
CA LEU A 255 17.48 -42.03 5.16
C LEU A 255 16.14 -42.77 5.11
N ARG A 256 15.82 -43.43 3.98
CA ARG A 256 14.60 -44.23 3.83
C ARG A 256 14.55 -45.41 4.80
N GLN A 257 15.64 -46.17 4.92
CA GLN A 257 15.71 -47.33 5.81
C GLN A 257 15.56 -46.95 7.29
N ARG A 258 16.07 -45.78 7.67
CA ARG A 258 15.97 -45.25 9.03
C ARG A 258 14.70 -44.46 9.30
N ASN A 259 13.80 -44.36 8.31
CA ASN A 259 12.60 -43.54 8.38
C ASN A 259 12.89 -42.09 8.80
N GLU A 260 14.03 -41.55 8.33
CA GLU A 260 14.41 -40.16 8.54
C GLU A 260 13.66 -39.25 7.56
N ASP A 261 13.46 -38.00 7.97
CA ASP A 261 12.73 -37.02 7.17
C ASP A 261 13.43 -36.77 5.83
N MET A 262 12.74 -37.05 4.72
CA MET A 262 13.30 -36.88 3.38
C MET A 262 13.34 -35.41 2.91
N ARG A 263 12.71 -34.48 3.64
CA ARG A 263 12.74 -33.02 3.34
C ARG A 263 14.14 -32.41 3.51
N VAL A 264 15.13 -33.20 3.87
CA VAL A 264 16.55 -32.82 3.92
C VAL A 264 17.15 -32.77 2.50
N ILE A 265 16.59 -33.55 1.56
CA ILE A 265 17.02 -33.65 0.17
C ILE A 265 16.00 -32.94 -0.74
N ASP A 266 16.48 -32.18 -1.71
CA ASP A 266 15.66 -31.46 -2.70
C ASP A 266 16.02 -31.92 -4.12
N GLY A 267 15.63 -33.16 -4.45
CA GLY A 267 16.06 -33.86 -5.68
C GLY A 267 17.44 -34.49 -5.56
N ALA A 268 17.90 -35.15 -6.64
CA ALA A 268 19.04 -36.08 -6.62
C ALA A 268 20.43 -35.48 -6.31
N SER A 269 20.57 -34.16 -6.19
CA SER A 269 21.89 -33.53 -5.96
C SER A 269 21.81 -32.22 -5.19
N ARG A 270 20.80 -32.07 -4.34
CA ARG A 270 20.66 -30.88 -3.51
C ARG A 270 20.18 -31.22 -2.11
N ILE A 271 20.64 -30.44 -1.17
CA ILE A 271 20.28 -30.55 0.25
C ILE A 271 19.79 -29.22 0.77
N ALA A 272 18.94 -29.28 1.79
CA ALA A 272 18.52 -28.10 2.53
C ALA A 272 19.47 -27.83 3.70
N LEU A 273 19.93 -26.57 3.83
CA LEU A 273 20.69 -26.09 4.97
C LEU A 273 19.97 -24.92 5.63
N CYS A 274 19.88 -24.90 6.95
CA CYS A 274 19.44 -23.69 7.65
C CYS A 274 20.43 -22.55 7.43
N ASN A 275 19.93 -21.32 7.46
CA ASN A 275 20.78 -20.13 7.27
C ASN A 275 22.03 -20.11 8.18
N PRO A 276 21.96 -20.48 9.48
CA PRO A 276 23.17 -20.56 10.32
C PRO A 276 24.21 -21.59 9.84
N CYS A 277 23.78 -22.80 9.46
CA CYS A 277 24.72 -23.82 8.96
C CYS A 277 25.29 -23.43 7.59
N TYR A 278 24.45 -22.88 6.71
CA TYR A 278 24.88 -22.37 5.41
C TYR A 278 25.89 -21.22 5.57
N SER A 279 25.58 -20.23 6.42
CA SER A 279 26.44 -19.05 6.59
C SER A 279 27.78 -19.41 7.21
N ALA A 280 27.82 -20.35 8.16
CA ALA A 280 29.07 -20.84 8.74
C ALA A 280 29.99 -21.45 7.67
N ILE A 281 29.45 -22.30 6.79
CA ILE A 281 30.21 -22.90 5.68
C ILE A 281 30.64 -21.81 4.69
N PHE A 282 29.73 -20.90 4.34
CA PHE A 282 30.00 -19.84 3.38
C PHE A 282 31.13 -18.90 3.84
N TYR A 283 31.09 -18.43 5.09
CA TYR A 283 32.13 -17.54 5.62
C TYR A 283 33.48 -18.23 5.75
N GLU A 284 33.50 -19.51 6.12
CA GLU A 284 34.75 -20.26 6.18
C GLU A 284 35.34 -20.50 4.79
N ALA A 285 34.50 -20.80 3.79
CA ALA A 285 34.91 -20.91 2.41
C ALA A 285 35.44 -19.58 1.85
N ASP A 286 34.77 -18.45 2.13
CA ASP A 286 35.23 -17.11 1.73
C ASP A 286 36.58 -16.77 2.37
N ARG A 287 36.77 -17.10 3.65
CA ARG A 287 38.04 -16.91 4.37
C ARG A 287 39.19 -17.66 3.70
N ILE A 288 38.97 -18.93 3.34
CA ILE A 288 39.97 -19.76 2.65
C ILE A 288 40.26 -19.21 1.25
N ALA A 289 39.23 -18.85 0.48
CA ALA A 289 39.37 -18.32 -0.87
C ALA A 289 40.18 -17.01 -0.90
N ARG A 290 39.95 -16.09 0.04
CA ARG A 290 40.76 -14.88 0.21
C ARG A 290 42.23 -15.20 0.51
N GLY A 291 42.47 -16.23 1.32
CA GLY A 291 43.82 -16.72 1.60
C GLY A 291 44.56 -17.14 0.32
N TYR A 292 43.93 -17.99 -0.49
CA TYR A 292 44.50 -18.40 -1.78
C TYR A 292 44.66 -17.25 -2.77
N HIS A 293 43.69 -16.33 -2.83
CA HIS A 293 43.78 -15.15 -3.67
C HIS A 293 45.03 -14.31 -3.31
N ASN A 294 45.25 -14.05 -2.02
CA ASN A 294 46.41 -13.29 -1.57
C ASN A 294 47.74 -13.99 -1.91
N ILE A 295 47.82 -15.32 -1.74
CA ILE A 295 49.00 -16.10 -2.12
C ILE A 295 49.26 -16.00 -3.63
N ALA A 296 48.22 -16.12 -4.45
CA ALA A 296 48.33 -15.99 -5.90
C ALA A 296 48.81 -14.59 -6.31
N MET A 297 48.26 -13.54 -5.72
CA MET A 297 48.66 -12.15 -6.00
C MET A 297 50.10 -11.87 -5.58
N GLN A 298 50.57 -12.43 -4.46
CA GLN A 298 51.97 -12.34 -4.04
C GLN A 298 52.91 -13.04 -5.03
N ALA A 299 52.54 -14.23 -5.51
CA ALA A 299 53.33 -14.95 -6.50
C ALA A 299 53.41 -14.19 -7.84
N ILE A 300 52.30 -13.59 -8.29
CA ILE A 300 52.26 -12.74 -9.48
C ILE A 300 53.18 -11.53 -9.31
N ALA A 301 53.10 -10.81 -8.19
CA ALA A 301 53.95 -9.66 -7.93
C ALA A 301 55.45 -10.02 -7.91
N ALA A 302 55.81 -11.18 -7.33
CA ALA A 302 57.18 -11.67 -7.33
C ALA A 302 57.68 -12.02 -8.74
N LEU A 303 56.83 -12.63 -9.58
CA LEU A 303 57.12 -12.91 -10.98
C LEU A 303 57.33 -11.62 -11.78
N GLU A 304 56.45 -10.63 -11.60
CA GLU A 304 56.58 -9.32 -12.26
C GLU A 304 57.88 -8.61 -11.87
N ALA A 305 58.25 -8.62 -10.59
CA ALA A 305 59.50 -8.04 -10.12
C ALA A 305 60.72 -8.71 -10.77
N ARG A 306 60.70 -10.05 -10.88
CA ARG A 306 61.76 -10.82 -11.53
C ARG A 306 61.83 -10.54 -13.03
N ILE A 307 60.69 -10.43 -13.72
CA ILE A 307 60.64 -10.05 -15.14
C ILE A 307 61.26 -8.66 -15.34
N ARG A 308 60.88 -7.66 -14.52
CA ARG A 308 61.46 -6.31 -14.61
C ARG A 308 62.97 -6.30 -14.38
N GLN A 309 63.48 -7.10 -13.44
CA GLN A 309 64.92 -7.25 -13.24
C GLN A 309 65.62 -7.81 -14.47
N LEU A 310 65.05 -8.84 -15.11
CA LEU A 310 65.58 -9.42 -16.33
C LEU A 310 65.55 -8.43 -17.50
N GLU A 311 64.45 -7.68 -17.68
CA GLU A 311 64.35 -6.64 -18.71
C GLU A 311 65.40 -5.54 -18.53
N MET A 312 65.65 -5.09 -17.29
CA MET A 312 66.70 -4.12 -16.99
C MET A 312 68.10 -4.67 -17.26
N ALA A 313 68.34 -5.96 -17.02
CA ALA A 313 69.62 -6.59 -17.32
C ALA A 313 69.86 -6.71 -18.83
N VAL A 314 68.84 -7.06 -19.61
CA VAL A 314 68.93 -7.13 -21.08
C VAL A 314 69.17 -5.75 -21.70
N ARG A 315 68.54 -4.68 -21.20
CA ARG A 315 68.73 -3.32 -21.72
C ARG A 315 70.12 -2.71 -21.47
N ARG A 316 70.95 -3.35 -20.64
CA ARG A 316 72.32 -2.89 -20.33
C ARG A 316 73.38 -3.52 -21.25
N TYR A 317 73.01 -4.50 -22.07
CA TYR A 317 73.82 -5.07 -23.15
C TYR A 317 73.38 -4.48 -24.48
#